data_AF-A0A2M8F0V3-F1
#
_entry.id   AF-A0A2M8F0V3-F1
#
_cell.length_a   1.000
_cell.length_b   1.000
_cell.length_c   1.000
_cell.angle_alpha   90.00
_cell.angle_beta   90.00
_cell.angle_gamma   90.00
#
_symmetry.space_group_name_H-M   'P 1'
#
loop_
_entity.id
_entity.type
_entity.pdbx_description
1 polymer ?
#
loop_
_entity_poly.entity_id
_entity_poly.type
_entity_poly.pdbx_seq_one_letter_code
_entity_poly.pdbx_strand_id
1 'polypeptide(L)'
;NAVDQLRPKMRKHVKTVLKDERRIVKKITIGGSELLVSFAHLGVEDRESFVDGGIIFINRDHSLYKKIEKKSELAAYHLMRLVSQELIKFAHPRNLDTAFDWQGKLLADAYKE
;
A
#
# COMPACT_ATOMS: atom_id res chain seq x y z
N ASN A 1 -5.78 -8.35 15.52
CA ASN A 1 -6.06 -6.90 15.34
C ASN A 1 -6.85 -6.69 14.03
N ALA A 2 -7.49 -5.55 13.78
CA ALA A 2 -8.24 -5.30 12.54
C ALA A 2 -7.39 -5.64 11.31
N VAL A 3 -6.12 -5.24 11.30
CA VAL A 3 -5.14 -5.48 10.23
C VAL A 3 -4.89 -6.96 9.92
N ASP A 4 -4.96 -7.88 10.90
CA ASP A 4 -4.75 -9.31 10.66
C ASP A 4 -5.85 -9.92 9.77
N GLN A 5 -7.07 -9.38 9.84
CA GLN A 5 -8.18 -9.80 8.99
C GLN A 5 -8.10 -9.20 7.59
N LEU A 6 -7.34 -8.10 7.41
CA LEU A 6 -7.20 -7.39 6.14
C LEU A 6 -5.97 -7.84 5.35
N ARG A 7 -5.18 -8.80 5.85
CA ARG A 7 -3.90 -9.16 5.24
C ARG A 7 -4.07 -9.96 3.94
N PRO A 8 -3.44 -9.52 2.83
CA PRO A 8 -3.32 -10.33 1.62
C PRO A 8 -2.58 -11.66 1.84
N LYS A 9 -3.21 -12.79 1.44
CA LYS A 9 -2.53 -14.10 1.43
C LYS A 9 -1.45 -14.15 0.34
N MET A 10 -0.24 -14.54 0.72
CA MET A 10 0.91 -14.57 -0.18
C MET A 10 0.80 -15.72 -1.19
N ARG A 11 1.08 -15.43 -2.47
CA ARG A 11 1.10 -16.42 -3.55
C ARG A 11 2.53 -16.69 -4.03
N LYS A 12 2.82 -17.92 -4.46
CA LYS A 12 4.16 -18.33 -4.93
C LYS A 12 4.59 -17.65 -6.23
N HIS A 13 3.66 -17.33 -7.12
CA HIS A 13 3.93 -16.71 -8.41
C HIS A 13 3.22 -15.37 -8.53
N VAL A 14 4.00 -14.29 -8.65
CA VAL A 14 3.50 -12.91 -8.75
C VAL A 14 4.10 -12.31 -10.03
N LYS A 15 3.29 -12.13 -11.08
CA LYS A 15 3.80 -11.67 -12.39
C LYS A 15 4.35 -10.25 -12.32
N THR A 16 3.78 -9.40 -11.47
CA THR A 16 4.20 -8.00 -11.30
C THR A 16 5.65 -7.87 -10.84
N VAL A 17 6.16 -8.85 -10.08
CA VAL A 17 7.57 -8.91 -9.65
C VAL A 17 8.53 -8.91 -10.84
N LEU A 18 8.12 -9.48 -11.97
CA LEU A 18 8.93 -9.56 -13.19
C LEU A 18 8.91 -8.27 -14.02
N LYS A 19 8.04 -7.31 -13.69
CA LYS A 19 7.91 -6.05 -14.45
C LYS A 19 9.03 -5.05 -14.12
N ASP A 20 9.65 -5.15 -12.95
CA ASP A 20 10.75 -4.29 -12.52
C ASP A 20 11.73 -5.06 -11.64
N GLU A 21 12.93 -5.29 -12.19
CA GLU A 21 14.05 -5.93 -11.48
C GLU A 21 14.71 -4.99 -10.47
N ARG A 22 14.52 -3.66 -10.60
CA ARG A 22 15.09 -2.63 -9.72
C ARG A 22 14.12 -2.21 -8.61
N ARG A 23 13.02 -2.94 -8.43
CA ARG A 23 12.03 -2.67 -7.39
C ARG A 23 12.68 -2.77 -6.00
N ILE A 24 12.21 -1.92 -5.09
CA ILE A 24 12.64 -1.94 -3.68
C ILE A 24 11.53 -2.59 -2.86
N VAL A 25 11.86 -3.65 -2.12
CA VAL A 25 10.91 -4.30 -1.21
C VAL A 25 11.17 -3.85 0.22
N LYS A 26 10.12 -3.43 0.91
CA LYS A 26 10.13 -3.06 2.31
C LYS A 26 9.10 -3.87 3.08
N LYS A 27 9.46 -4.26 4.29
CA LYS A 27 8.53 -4.79 5.27
C LYS A 27 8.11 -3.63 6.18
N ILE A 28 6.82 -3.45 6.38
CA ILE A 28 6.25 -2.45 7.29
C ILE A 28 5.33 -3.13 8.29
N THR A 29 5.21 -2.55 9.48
CA THR A 29 4.32 -3.05 10.53
C THR A 29 3.25 -2.01 10.81
N ILE A 30 1.98 -2.40 10.71
CA ILE A 30 0.82 -1.55 11.05
C ILE A 30 -0.09 -2.34 11.97
N GLY A 31 -0.42 -1.77 13.14
CA GLY A 31 -1.28 -2.44 14.12
C GLY A 31 -0.76 -3.82 14.57
N GLY A 32 0.57 -4.01 14.59
CA GLY A 32 1.21 -5.28 14.94
C GLY A 32 1.28 -6.33 13.82
N SER A 33 0.73 -6.05 12.64
CA SER A 33 0.77 -6.95 11.49
C SER A 33 1.85 -6.53 10.48
N GLU A 34 2.66 -7.49 10.02
CA GLU A 34 3.68 -7.26 9.00
C GLU A 34 3.10 -7.33 7.58
N LEU A 35 3.46 -6.34 6.76
CA LEU A 35 3.06 -6.20 5.36
C LEU A 35 4.29 -6.05 4.45
N LEU A 36 4.20 -6.60 3.24
CA LEU A 36 5.21 -6.42 2.20
C LEU A 36 4.75 -5.34 1.22
N VAL A 37 5.58 -4.32 1.06
CA VAL A 37 5.38 -3.22 0.12
C VAL A 37 6.52 -3.21 -0.88
N SER A 38 6.19 -3.20 -2.16
CA SER A 38 7.14 -3.16 -3.27
C SER A 38 7.01 -1.84 -4.03
N PHE A 39 8.08 -1.05 -4.03
CA PHE A 39 8.18 0.18 -4.80
C PHE A 39 8.77 -0.14 -6.17
N ALA A 40 7.99 -0.01 -7.23
CA ALA A 40 8.36 -0.43 -8.58
C ALA A 40 8.15 0.68 -9.62
N HIS A 41 8.89 0.61 -10.71
CA HIS A 41 8.69 1.39 -11.92
C HIS A 41 7.68 0.66 -12.83
N LEU A 42 6.46 1.18 -12.95
CA LEU A 42 5.36 0.53 -13.66
C LEU A 42 4.82 1.38 -14.83
N GLY A 43 5.40 2.56 -15.06
CA GLY A 43 4.93 3.52 -16.06
C GLY A 43 3.95 4.55 -15.48
N VAL A 44 3.92 5.74 -16.10
CA VAL A 44 3.20 6.92 -15.59
C VAL A 44 1.67 6.73 -15.61
N GLU A 45 1.16 6.00 -16.60
CA GLU A 45 -0.28 5.76 -16.82
C GLU A 45 -0.84 4.59 -15.99
N ASP A 46 0.03 3.81 -15.32
CA ASP A 46 -0.42 2.72 -14.45
C ASP A 46 -0.89 3.28 -13.09
N ARG A 47 -1.61 2.45 -12.33
CA ARG A 47 -2.23 2.82 -11.05
C ARG A 47 -1.19 3.30 -10.02
N GLU A 48 -1.61 4.18 -9.11
CA GLU A 48 -0.79 4.61 -7.95
C GLU A 48 -0.29 3.41 -7.13
N SER A 49 -1.20 2.47 -6.88
CA SER A 49 -0.95 1.27 -6.08
C SER A 49 -1.97 0.16 -6.38
N PHE A 50 -1.60 -1.07 -6.04
CA PHE A 50 -2.48 -2.24 -6.08
C PHE A 50 -1.91 -3.39 -5.26
N VAL A 51 -2.76 -4.39 -4.93
CA VAL A 51 -2.31 -5.67 -4.37
C VAL A 51 -2.19 -6.72 -5.47
N ASP A 52 -1.02 -7.36 -5.57
CA ASP A 52 -0.82 -8.56 -6.39
C ASP A 52 -0.01 -9.60 -5.60
N GLY A 53 -0.49 -10.85 -5.59
CA GLY A 53 0.23 -11.96 -4.97
C GLY A 53 0.50 -11.83 -3.46
N GLY A 54 -0.23 -10.97 -2.77
CA GLY A 54 -0.02 -10.69 -1.35
C GLY A 54 0.92 -9.52 -1.05
N ILE A 55 1.40 -8.84 -2.08
CA ILE A 55 2.33 -7.69 -2.01
C ILE A 55 1.58 -6.44 -2.42
N ILE A 56 1.74 -5.36 -1.66
CA ILE A 56 1.25 -4.04 -2.04
C ILE A 56 2.30 -3.40 -2.94
N PHE A 57 1.95 -3.13 -4.20
CA PHE A 57 2.80 -2.43 -5.13
C PHE A 57 2.51 -0.92 -5.07
N ILE A 58 3.57 -0.12 -5.04
CA ILE A 58 3.55 1.34 -5.12
C ILE A 58 4.28 1.74 -6.40
N ASN A 59 3.61 2.49 -7.27
CA ASN A 59 4.17 2.94 -8.54
C ASN A 59 4.99 4.22 -8.38
N ARG A 60 6.31 4.12 -8.58
CA ARG A 60 7.26 5.25 -8.47
C ARG A 60 7.24 6.19 -9.68
N ASP A 61 6.63 5.76 -10.78
CA ASP A 61 6.51 6.57 -12.00
C ASP A 61 5.23 7.40 -12.02
N HIS A 62 4.27 7.10 -11.15
CA HIS A 62 3.01 7.83 -11.09
C HIS A 62 3.26 9.32 -10.78
N SER A 63 2.53 10.19 -11.48
CA SER A 63 2.71 11.65 -11.41
C SER A 63 2.59 12.21 -9.99
N LEU A 64 1.65 11.67 -9.19
CA LEU A 64 1.48 12.06 -7.78
C LEU A 64 2.68 11.66 -6.93
N TYR A 65 3.23 10.46 -7.12
CA TYR A 65 4.44 10.03 -6.41
C TYR A 65 5.61 10.95 -6.73
N LYS A 66 5.88 11.20 -8.02
CA LYS A 66 6.94 12.10 -8.49
C LYS A 66 6.82 13.52 -7.93
N LYS A 67 5.60 14.03 -7.81
CA LYS A 67 5.35 15.39 -7.30
C LYS A 67 5.70 15.55 -5.82
N ILE A 68 5.58 14.48 -5.03
CA ILE A 68 5.72 14.54 -3.57
C ILE A 68 6.96 13.82 -3.04
N GLU A 69 7.65 12.98 -3.83
CA GLU A 69 8.75 12.12 -3.36
C GLU A 69 9.91 12.89 -2.69
N LYS A 70 10.08 14.17 -3.03
CA LYS A 70 11.11 15.05 -2.44
C LYS A 70 10.69 15.73 -1.14
N LYS A 71 9.43 15.55 -0.70
CA LYS A 71 8.86 16.16 0.51
C LYS A 71 8.61 15.05 1.53
N SER A 72 9.62 14.74 2.35
CA SER A 72 9.68 13.54 3.19
C SER A 72 8.40 13.24 3.98
N GLU A 73 7.87 14.21 4.70
CA GLU A 73 6.64 14.05 5.50
C GLU A 73 5.42 13.80 4.60
N LEU A 74 5.23 14.60 3.55
CA LEU A 74 4.12 14.44 2.62
C LEU A 74 4.19 13.10 1.87
N ALA A 75 5.39 12.66 1.51
CA ALA A 75 5.63 11.35 0.91
C ALA A 75 5.23 10.24 1.89
N ALA A 76 5.60 10.35 3.17
CA ALA A 76 5.17 9.39 4.19
C ALA A 76 3.64 9.30 4.31
N TYR A 77 2.95 10.44 4.40
CA TYR A 77 1.47 10.48 4.44
C TYR A 77 0.83 9.84 3.21
N HIS A 78 1.35 10.15 2.03
CA HIS A 78 0.84 9.56 0.80
C HIS A 78 1.08 8.04 0.75
N LEU A 79 2.25 7.57 1.18
CA LEU A 79 2.52 6.13 1.24
C LEU A 79 1.57 5.42 2.21
N MET A 80 1.33 5.99 3.39
CA MET A 80 0.37 5.43 4.34
C MET A 80 -1.06 5.43 3.78
N ARG A 81 -1.46 6.50 3.08
CA ARG A 81 -2.74 6.56 2.36
C ARG A 81 -2.87 5.39 1.36
N LEU A 82 -1.85 5.18 0.52
CA LEU A 82 -1.87 4.11 -0.50
C LEU A 82 -1.91 2.73 0.14
N VAL A 83 -1.08 2.47 1.15
CA VAL A 83 -1.07 1.18 1.87
C VAL A 83 -2.43 0.91 2.50
N SER A 84 -2.97 1.85 3.28
CA SER A 84 -4.26 1.69 3.95
C SER A 84 -5.40 1.47 2.95
N GLN A 85 -5.40 2.21 1.83
CA GLN A 85 -6.39 2.03 0.77
C GLN A 85 -6.37 0.61 0.20
N GLU A 86 -5.19 0.07 -0.11
CA GLU A 86 -5.08 -1.26 -0.71
C GLU A 86 -5.43 -2.38 0.28
N LEU A 87 -5.14 -2.20 1.57
CA LEU A 87 -5.63 -3.12 2.62
C LEU A 87 -7.16 -3.14 2.69
N ILE A 88 -7.80 -1.97 2.63
CA ILE A 88 -9.26 -1.86 2.72
C ILE A 88 -9.91 -2.44 1.47
N LYS A 89 -9.39 -2.15 0.27
CA LYS A 89 -9.86 -2.78 -0.96
C LYS A 89 -9.73 -4.30 -0.87
N PHE A 90 -8.62 -4.81 -0.35
CA PHE A 90 -8.42 -6.23 -0.14
C PHE A 90 -9.40 -6.84 0.87
N ALA A 91 -9.80 -6.08 1.89
CA ALA A 91 -10.73 -6.53 2.91
C ALA A 91 -12.20 -6.59 2.47
N HIS A 92 -12.54 -5.97 1.33
CA HIS A 92 -13.90 -5.93 0.79
C HIS A 92 -14.96 -5.51 1.83
N PRO A 93 -14.88 -4.27 2.36
CA PRO A 93 -15.86 -3.75 3.32
C PRO A 93 -17.26 -3.74 2.70
N ARG A 94 -18.28 -3.86 3.55
CA ARG A 94 -19.69 -3.97 3.13
C ARG A 94 -20.22 -2.70 2.45
N ASN A 95 -19.68 -1.54 2.80
CA ASN A 95 -20.08 -0.24 2.25
C ASN A 95 -18.94 0.79 2.35
N LEU A 96 -19.13 1.94 1.70
CA LEU A 96 -18.14 3.02 1.64
C LEU A 96 -17.90 3.67 3.00
N ASP A 97 -18.93 3.88 3.82
CA ASP A 97 -18.79 4.49 5.15
C ASP A 97 -17.83 3.67 6.01
N THR A 98 -18.01 2.35 6.04
CA THR A 98 -17.12 1.42 6.73
C THR A 98 -15.70 1.49 6.17
N ALA A 99 -15.57 1.58 4.84
CA ALA A 99 -14.27 1.65 4.17
C ALA A 99 -13.49 2.91 4.59
N PHE A 100 -14.13 4.08 4.57
CA PHE A 100 -13.49 5.34 4.93
C PHE A 100 -13.23 5.47 6.44
N ASP A 101 -14.12 4.94 7.29
CA ASP A 101 -13.88 4.85 8.74
C ASP A 101 -12.65 3.99 9.06
N TRP A 102 -12.50 2.85 8.39
CA TRP A 102 -11.32 2.00 8.53
C TRP A 102 -10.05 2.70 8.03
N GLN A 103 -10.15 3.44 6.94
CA GLN A 103 -9.01 4.21 6.41
C GLN A 103 -8.53 5.27 7.39
N GLY A 104 -9.47 6.03 7.98
CA GLY A 104 -9.14 7.03 9.00
C GLY A 104 -8.44 6.40 10.21
N LYS A 105 -8.94 5.25 10.70
CA LYS A 105 -8.32 4.51 11.81
C LYS A 105 -6.92 4.02 11.48
N LEU A 106 -6.72 3.38 10.32
CA LEU A 106 -5.40 2.89 9.90
C LEU A 106 -4.39 4.02 9.74
N LEU A 107 -4.82 5.17 9.20
CA LEU A 107 -3.97 6.34 9.09
C LEU A 107 -3.62 6.89 10.47
N ALA A 108 -4.59 7.07 11.36
CA ALA A 108 -4.30 7.52 12.72
C ALA A 108 -3.34 6.57 13.45
N ASP A 109 -3.54 5.26 13.32
CA ASP A 109 -2.69 4.25 13.97
C ASP A 109 -1.27 4.19 13.39
N ALA A 110 -1.08 4.53 12.11
CA ALA A 110 0.25 4.60 11.49
C ALA A 110 1.13 5.74 12.04
N TYR A 111 0.53 6.72 12.72
CA TYR A 111 1.21 7.88 13.29
C TYR A 111 1.12 7.97 14.82
N LYS A 112 0.53 6.98 15.48
CA LYS A 112 0.61 6.84 16.95
C LYS A 112 1.95 6.21 17.29
N GLU A 113 2.69 6.85 18.19
CA GLU A 113 3.91 6.31 18.81
C GLU A 113 3.62 5.08 19.68
#